data_AF-A0A2U1JS27-F1
#
_entry.id   AF-A0A2U1JS27-F1
#
_cell.length_a   1.000
_cell.length_b   1.000
_cell.length_c   1.000
_cell.angle_alpha   90.00
_cell.angle_beta   90.00
_cell.angle_gamma   90.00
#
_symmetry.space_group_name_H-M   'P 1'
#
loop_
_entity.id
_entity.type
_entity.pdbx_description
1 polymer ?
#
loop_
_entity_poly.entity_id
_entity_poly.type
_entity_poly.pdbx_seq_one_letter_code
_entity_poly.pdbx_strand_id
1 'polypeptide(L)'
;MNSRLIILSDLWGKEKSDWVSAYVELLKDKFEIQYYDCCELGGIDKTNYTEENLHSQFVNGGIEKAVEHLLKTEKNQIDVLAFSIGGTIAWKAALKGLNFRSFFAVSSTRLRYEDEIPNGVIKLYYGENDSNKPSENWFEKLSIDFEIIKNKEHNFYAEKDFTTSICKEILK
;
A
#
# COMPACT_ATOMS: atom_id res chain seq x y z
N MET A 1 5.78 10.70 22.07
CA MET A 1 6.33 9.59 21.27
C MET A 1 5.64 9.64 19.92
N ASN A 2 6.40 9.73 18.84
CA ASN A 2 5.84 9.69 17.49
C ASN A 2 5.34 8.27 17.22
N SER A 3 4.21 8.15 16.52
CA SER A 3 3.72 6.82 16.13
C SER A 3 4.58 6.29 14.99
N ARG A 4 4.79 4.97 14.91
CA ARG A 4 5.55 4.36 13.82
C ARG A 4 4.66 4.19 12.59
N LEU A 5 5.08 4.72 11.45
CA LEU A 5 4.40 4.57 10.17
C LEU A 5 5.32 3.80 9.22
N ILE A 6 4.81 2.71 8.64
CA ILE A 6 5.50 2.06 7.53
C ILE A 6 4.94 2.55 6.20
N ILE A 7 5.82 2.71 5.22
CA ILE A 7 5.47 3.01 3.83
C ILE A 7 5.88 1.83 2.95
N LEU A 8 4.93 1.18 2.28
CA LEU A 8 5.18 0.07 1.36
C LEU A 8 5.06 0.55 -0.08
N SER A 9 6.14 0.36 -0.86
CA SER A 9 6.22 0.80 -2.25
C SER A 9 5.22 0.11 -3.18
N ASP A 10 5.10 0.64 -4.38
CA ASP A 10 4.43 -0.05 -5.47
C ASP A 10 5.33 -1.15 -6.09
N LEU A 11 4.87 -1.69 -7.23
CA LEU A 11 5.53 -2.73 -8.01
C LEU A 11 6.99 -2.41 -8.35
N TRP A 12 7.29 -1.13 -8.56
CA TRP A 12 8.59 -0.71 -9.05
C TRP A 12 9.65 -0.75 -7.96
N GLY A 13 9.26 -0.75 -6.69
CA GLY A 13 10.23 -0.64 -5.61
C GLY A 13 10.90 0.72 -5.59
N LYS A 14 12.06 0.82 -4.92
CA LYS A 14 12.74 2.11 -4.74
C LYS A 14 13.20 2.78 -6.03
N GLU A 15 13.43 2.02 -7.10
CA GLU A 15 14.01 2.52 -8.36
C GLU A 15 13.09 3.47 -9.15
N LYS A 16 11.77 3.46 -8.92
CA LYS A 16 10.82 4.45 -9.49
C LYS A 16 9.88 5.06 -8.45
N SER A 17 10.36 5.17 -7.21
CA SER A 17 9.57 5.68 -6.08
C SER A 17 9.98 7.08 -5.61
N ASP A 18 10.47 7.95 -6.51
CA ASP A 18 10.88 9.33 -6.16
C ASP A 18 9.75 10.12 -5.48
N TRP A 19 8.50 9.80 -5.80
CA TRP A 19 7.29 10.38 -5.20
C TRP A 19 7.14 10.09 -3.69
N VAL A 20 7.74 9.01 -3.17
CA VAL A 20 7.68 8.65 -1.74
C VAL A 20 8.30 9.73 -0.87
N SER A 21 9.32 10.43 -1.36
CA SER A 21 9.99 11.51 -0.63
C SER A 21 9.01 12.60 -0.19
N ALA A 22 8.00 12.92 -1.01
CA ALA A 22 6.97 13.89 -0.67
C ALA A 22 6.06 13.41 0.47
N TYR A 23 5.73 12.11 0.55
CA TYR A 23 5.00 11.54 1.68
C TYR A 23 5.83 11.58 2.96
N VAL A 24 7.10 11.20 2.88
CA VAL A 24 8.02 11.23 4.04
C VAL A 24 8.14 12.64 4.59
N GLU A 25 8.40 13.63 3.73
CA GLU A 25 8.57 15.03 4.15
C GLU A 25 7.33 15.61 4.83
N LEU A 26 6.13 15.23 4.38
CA LEU A 26 4.87 15.71 4.96
C LEU A 26 4.48 15.01 6.27
N LEU A 27 4.99 13.80 6.52
CA LEU A 27 4.55 12.95 7.63
C LEU A 27 5.60 12.83 8.76
N LYS A 28 6.87 13.17 8.50
CA LYS A 28 7.99 12.96 9.43
C LYS A 28 7.86 13.65 10.79
N ASP A 29 7.09 14.74 10.89
CA ASP A 29 6.91 15.47 12.15
C ASP A 29 5.97 14.73 13.12
N LYS A 30 5.01 13.93 12.60
CA LYS A 30 4.05 13.14 13.41
C LYS A 30 4.51 11.70 13.61
N PHE A 31 5.27 11.16 12.65
CA PHE A 31 5.60 9.74 12.58
C PHE A 31 7.10 9.44 12.57
N GLU A 32 7.49 8.33 13.20
CA GLU A 32 8.75 7.66 12.90
C GLU A 32 8.52 6.78 11.66
N ILE A 33 9.08 7.18 10.51
CA ILE A 33 8.76 6.57 9.22
C ILE A 33 9.79 5.51 8.84
N GLN A 34 9.31 4.32 8.49
CA GLN A 34 10.11 3.27 7.86
C GLN A 34 9.57 2.99 6.46
N TYR A 35 10.41 3.20 5.44
CA TYR A 35 10.09 2.78 4.08
C TYR A 35 10.52 1.32 3.83
N TYR A 36 9.70 0.59 3.09
CA TYR A 36 9.98 -0.76 2.62
C TYR A 36 9.81 -0.84 1.11
N ASP A 37 10.88 -1.26 0.44
CA ASP A 37 10.85 -1.65 -0.97
C ASP A 37 10.19 -3.03 -1.09
N CYS A 38 9.03 -3.10 -1.73
CA CYS A 38 8.31 -4.35 -1.94
C CYS A 38 9.08 -5.35 -2.82
N CYS A 39 9.95 -4.90 -3.71
CA CYS A 39 10.84 -5.79 -4.47
C CYS A 39 11.85 -6.47 -3.54
N GLU A 40 12.40 -5.75 -2.57
CA GLU A 40 13.33 -6.32 -1.59
C GLU A 40 12.62 -7.29 -0.64
N LEU A 41 11.44 -6.89 -0.14
CA LEU A 41 10.61 -7.78 0.68
C LEU A 41 10.22 -9.06 -0.08
N GLY A 42 9.87 -8.95 -1.36
CA GLY A 42 9.45 -10.09 -2.19
C GLY A 42 10.60 -10.92 -2.76
N GLY A 43 11.85 -10.46 -2.64
CA GLY A 43 13.00 -11.09 -3.28
C GLY A 43 12.90 -11.10 -4.81
N ILE A 44 12.44 -9.97 -5.38
CA ILE A 44 12.20 -9.79 -6.81
C ILE A 44 13.51 -9.50 -7.54
N ASP A 45 13.77 -10.24 -8.63
CA ASP A 45 14.87 -9.97 -9.54
C ASP A 45 14.54 -8.79 -10.45
N LYS A 46 15.30 -7.71 -10.29
CA LYS A 46 15.15 -6.45 -11.03
C LYS A 46 16.04 -6.38 -12.29
N THR A 47 16.72 -7.47 -12.68
CA THR A 47 17.59 -7.49 -13.88
C THR A 47 16.79 -7.20 -15.16
N ASN A 48 15.57 -7.74 -15.29
CA ASN A 48 14.62 -7.38 -16.34
C ASN A 48 13.50 -6.49 -15.76
N TYR A 49 13.71 -5.18 -15.82
CA TYR A 49 12.90 -4.21 -15.09
C TYR A 49 11.69 -3.69 -15.90
N THR A 50 10.78 -4.61 -16.25
CA THR A 50 9.51 -4.32 -16.93
C THR A 50 8.32 -4.63 -16.02
N GLU A 51 7.20 -3.95 -16.23
CA GLU A 51 5.98 -4.14 -15.43
C GLU A 51 5.54 -5.61 -15.43
N GLU A 52 5.46 -6.22 -16.61
CA GLU A 52 5.07 -7.61 -16.80
C GLU A 52 5.99 -8.57 -16.03
N ASN A 53 7.31 -8.40 -16.13
CA ASN A 53 8.26 -9.28 -15.47
C ASN A 53 8.21 -9.16 -13.95
N LEU A 54 8.16 -7.92 -13.42
CA LEU A 54 8.04 -7.71 -11.98
C LEU A 54 6.72 -8.25 -11.46
N HIS A 55 5.61 -7.94 -12.14
CA HIS A 55 4.27 -8.39 -11.75
C HIS A 55 4.20 -9.91 -11.72
N SER A 56 4.74 -10.58 -12.75
CA SER A 56 4.83 -12.05 -12.81
C SER A 56 5.56 -12.62 -11.59
N GLN A 57 6.69 -12.04 -11.18
CA GLN A 57 7.41 -12.50 -9.99
C GLN A 57 6.62 -12.29 -8.70
N PHE A 58 5.92 -11.17 -8.54
CA PHE A 58 5.07 -10.93 -7.38
C PHE A 58 3.94 -11.96 -7.27
N VAL A 59 3.22 -12.23 -8.36
CA VAL A 59 2.11 -13.20 -8.34
C VAL A 59 2.59 -14.65 -8.23
N ASN A 60 3.84 -14.93 -8.62
CA ASN A 60 4.47 -16.24 -8.51
C ASN A 60 5.27 -16.43 -7.21
N GLY A 61 4.74 -15.91 -6.09
CA GLY A 61 5.29 -16.14 -4.74
C GLY A 61 6.00 -14.94 -4.11
N GLY A 62 6.21 -13.85 -4.85
CA GLY A 62 6.84 -12.64 -4.30
C GLY A 62 5.97 -11.95 -3.25
N ILE A 63 4.64 -11.95 -3.42
CA ILE A 63 3.70 -11.41 -2.40
C ILE A 63 3.84 -12.20 -1.10
N GLU A 64 3.82 -13.53 -1.15
CA GLU A 64 3.89 -14.40 0.03
C GLU A 64 5.21 -14.20 0.79
N LYS A 65 6.33 -14.14 0.07
CA LYS A 65 7.64 -13.82 0.66
C LYS A 65 7.65 -12.45 1.33
N ALA A 66 7.09 -11.44 0.68
CA ALA A 66 7.01 -10.09 1.23
C ALA A 66 6.18 -10.03 2.51
N VAL A 67 5.05 -10.75 2.54
CA VAL A 67 4.20 -10.89 3.73
C VAL A 67 4.97 -11.53 4.88
N GLU A 68 5.68 -12.63 4.63
CA GLU A 68 6.47 -13.31 5.67
C GLU A 68 7.59 -12.44 6.22
N HIS A 69 8.30 -11.72 5.35
CA HIS A 69 9.35 -10.79 5.77
C HIS A 69 8.78 -9.63 6.58
N LEU A 70 7.65 -9.05 6.16
CA LEU A 70 7.01 -7.95 6.89
C LEU A 70 6.58 -8.39 8.29
N LEU A 71 5.94 -9.56 8.42
CA LEU A 71 5.54 -10.14 9.71
C LEU A 71 6.74 -10.49 10.60
N LYS A 72 7.89 -10.86 10.02
CA LYS A 72 9.12 -11.13 10.77
C LYS A 72 9.74 -9.84 11.31
N THR A 73 9.64 -8.74 10.57
CA THR A 73 10.29 -7.46 10.92
C THR A 73 9.43 -6.60 11.86
N GLU A 74 8.14 -6.42 11.56
CA GLU A 74 7.27 -5.55 12.33
C GLU A 74 6.53 -6.34 13.43
N LYS A 75 6.92 -6.10 14.69
CA LYS A 75 6.37 -6.80 15.87
C LYS A 75 5.44 -5.96 16.74
N ASN A 76 5.51 -4.65 16.59
CA ASN A 76 4.73 -3.71 17.38
C ASN A 76 3.51 -3.23 16.59
N GLN A 77 2.58 -2.55 17.27
CA GLN A 77 1.50 -1.86 16.59
C GLN A 77 2.07 -0.69 15.76
N ILE A 78 1.67 -0.62 14.49
CA ILE A 78 2.14 0.39 13.52
C ILE A 78 0.98 1.02 12.76
N ASP A 79 1.21 2.16 12.12
CA ASP A 79 0.38 2.65 11.02
C ASP A 79 0.97 2.19 9.68
N VAL A 80 0.12 2.02 8.68
CA VAL A 80 0.50 1.55 7.35
C VAL A 80 0.00 2.49 6.29
N LEU A 81 0.90 2.94 5.41
CA LEU A 81 0.58 3.58 4.14
C LEU A 81 1.18 2.74 3.02
N ALA A 82 0.34 2.22 2.13
CA ALA A 82 0.79 1.26 1.13
C ALA A 82 0.22 1.54 -0.26
N PHE A 83 1.06 1.35 -1.28
CA PHE A 83 0.74 1.72 -2.66
C PHE A 83 0.71 0.51 -3.56
N SER A 84 -0.28 0.41 -4.45
CA SER A 84 -0.36 -0.66 -5.45
C SER A 84 -0.18 -2.06 -4.83
N ILE A 85 0.81 -2.84 -5.29
CA ILE A 85 1.09 -4.19 -4.75
C ILE A 85 1.41 -4.17 -3.24
N GLY A 86 2.02 -3.09 -2.74
CA GLY A 86 2.32 -2.91 -1.32
C GLY A 86 1.07 -2.97 -0.45
N GLY A 87 -0.07 -2.48 -0.96
CA GLY A 87 -1.34 -2.59 -0.25
C GLY A 87 -1.86 -4.01 -0.15
N THR A 88 -1.69 -4.84 -1.19
CA THR A 88 -2.00 -6.27 -1.10
C THR A 88 -1.08 -7.00 -0.13
N ILE A 89 0.21 -6.66 -0.12
CA ILE A 89 1.16 -7.22 0.84
C ILE A 89 0.75 -6.87 2.27
N ALA A 90 0.46 -5.60 2.55
CA ALA A 90 -0.01 -5.15 3.86
C ALA A 90 -1.31 -5.85 4.28
N TRP A 91 -2.29 -5.93 3.37
CA TRP A 91 -3.57 -6.58 3.60
C TRP A 91 -3.40 -8.05 4.02
N LYS A 92 -2.64 -8.81 3.23
CA LYS A 92 -2.39 -10.22 3.52
C LYS A 92 -1.56 -10.42 4.78
N ALA A 93 -0.62 -9.53 5.08
CA ALA A 93 0.11 -9.55 6.34
C ALA A 93 -0.83 -9.28 7.53
N ALA A 94 -1.75 -8.34 7.40
CA ALA A 94 -2.73 -8.00 8.41
C ALA A 94 -3.71 -9.16 8.70
N LEU A 95 -4.19 -9.84 7.66
CA LEU A 95 -4.96 -11.09 7.83
C LEU A 95 -4.18 -12.18 8.57
N LYS A 96 -2.84 -12.17 8.46
CA LYS A 96 -1.94 -13.11 9.15
C LYS A 96 -1.40 -12.60 10.48
N GLY A 97 -1.95 -11.51 11.02
CA GLY A 97 -1.65 -11.02 12.37
C GLY A 97 -0.64 -9.86 12.43
N LEU A 98 -0.37 -9.16 11.33
CA LEU A 98 0.32 -7.87 11.40
C LEU A 98 -0.57 -6.89 12.18
N ASN A 99 -0.07 -6.42 13.33
CA ASN A 99 -0.82 -5.52 14.20
C ASN A 99 -0.70 -4.07 13.68
N PHE A 100 -1.77 -3.55 13.09
CA PHE A 100 -1.85 -2.16 12.66
C PHE A 100 -2.91 -1.39 13.43
N ARG A 101 -2.69 -0.07 13.58
CA ARG A 101 -3.67 0.87 14.13
C ARG A 101 -4.53 1.45 13.01
N SER A 102 -3.89 2.01 11.99
CA SER A 102 -4.53 2.56 10.80
C SER A 102 -3.83 2.07 9.54
N PHE A 103 -4.61 1.70 8.53
CA PHE A 103 -4.12 1.21 7.25
C PHE A 103 -4.75 2.00 6.11
N PHE A 104 -3.91 2.77 5.43
CA PHE A 104 -4.23 3.52 4.23
C PHE A 104 -3.66 2.79 3.01
N ALA A 105 -4.53 2.32 2.12
CA ALA A 105 -4.13 1.63 0.90
C ALA A 105 -4.51 2.48 -0.32
N VAL A 106 -3.53 2.81 -1.15
CA VAL A 106 -3.69 3.74 -2.28
C VAL A 106 -3.47 2.97 -3.58
N SER A 107 -4.51 2.95 -4.43
CA SER A 107 -4.57 2.20 -5.68
C SER A 107 -4.10 0.75 -5.54
N SER A 108 -4.48 0.07 -4.46
CA SER A 108 -3.96 -1.27 -4.18
C SER A 108 -4.45 -2.30 -5.18
N THR A 109 -3.55 -2.88 -5.97
CA THR A 109 -3.93 -3.92 -6.93
C THR A 109 -4.34 -5.19 -6.20
N ARG A 110 -5.18 -6.03 -6.82
CA ARG A 110 -5.55 -7.37 -6.33
C ARG A 110 -6.43 -7.45 -5.08
N LEU A 111 -6.65 -6.36 -4.33
CA LEU A 111 -7.61 -6.38 -3.21
C LEU A 111 -9.02 -6.82 -3.65
N ARG A 112 -9.42 -6.50 -4.89
CA ARG A 112 -10.67 -6.97 -5.51
C ARG A 112 -10.87 -8.50 -5.54
N TYR A 113 -9.82 -9.28 -5.26
CA TYR A 113 -9.88 -10.74 -5.18
C TYR A 113 -9.96 -11.26 -3.74
N GLU A 114 -9.80 -10.40 -2.74
CA GLU A 114 -9.93 -10.77 -1.33
C GLU A 114 -11.40 -10.72 -0.91
N ASP A 115 -11.79 -11.62 -0.02
CA ASP A 115 -13.13 -11.71 0.58
C ASP A 115 -13.12 -11.56 2.11
N GLU A 116 -11.93 -11.54 2.71
CA GLU A 116 -11.69 -11.29 4.13
C GLU A 116 -11.10 -9.89 4.36
N ILE A 117 -11.43 -9.30 5.51
CA ILE A 117 -11.00 -7.96 5.92
C ILE A 117 -10.15 -8.06 7.18
N PRO A 118 -8.95 -7.46 7.20
CA PRO A 118 -8.19 -7.33 8.42
C PRO A 118 -8.93 -6.49 9.46
N ASN A 119 -8.81 -6.86 10.73
CA ASN A 119 -9.41 -6.08 11.81
C ASN A 119 -8.61 -4.79 12.05
N GLY A 120 -9.26 -3.63 11.98
CA GLY A 120 -8.64 -2.32 12.26
C GLY A 120 -9.27 -1.18 11.47
N VAL A 121 -8.70 0.01 11.59
CA VAL A 121 -9.13 1.20 10.82
C VAL A 121 -8.50 1.13 9.44
N ILE A 122 -9.31 0.95 8.41
CA ILE A 122 -8.86 0.83 7.02
C ILE A 122 -9.52 1.93 6.19
N LYS A 123 -8.73 2.62 5.37
CA LYS A 123 -9.22 3.55 4.35
C LYS A 123 -8.54 3.28 3.01
N LEU A 124 -9.34 3.15 1.97
CA LEU A 124 -8.88 2.84 0.62
C LEU A 124 -9.02 4.05 -0.31
N TYR A 125 -8.08 4.23 -1.22
CA TYR A 125 -8.16 5.27 -2.25
C TYR A 125 -7.95 4.66 -3.61
N TYR A 126 -8.78 5.03 -4.59
CA TYR A 126 -8.60 4.59 -5.98
C TYR A 126 -8.92 5.70 -6.96
N GLY A 127 -8.20 5.72 -8.07
CA GLY A 127 -8.63 6.48 -9.24
C GLY A 127 -9.94 5.93 -9.81
N GLU A 128 -10.82 6.80 -10.27
CA GLU A 128 -12.08 6.44 -10.93
C GLU A 128 -11.86 5.51 -12.13
N ASN A 129 -10.79 5.77 -12.90
CA ASN A 129 -10.42 5.01 -14.10
C ASN A 129 -9.41 3.90 -13.83
N ASP A 130 -9.01 3.68 -12.57
CA ASP A 130 -8.09 2.60 -12.21
C ASP A 130 -8.73 1.23 -12.51
N SER A 131 -8.20 0.55 -13.51
CA SER A 131 -8.66 -0.77 -13.96
C SER A 131 -8.52 -1.87 -12.90
N ASN A 132 -7.72 -1.62 -11.86
CA ASN A 132 -7.52 -2.55 -10.75
C ASN A 132 -8.44 -2.31 -9.56
N LYS A 133 -9.20 -1.21 -9.55
CA LYS A 133 -10.13 -0.85 -8.47
C LYS A 133 -11.20 -1.93 -8.26
N PRO A 134 -11.56 -2.26 -7.01
CA PRO A 134 -12.71 -3.12 -6.72
C PRO A 134 -14.03 -2.59 -7.31
N SER A 135 -15.00 -3.49 -7.45
CA SER A 135 -16.36 -3.11 -7.84
C SER A 135 -17.11 -2.46 -6.66
N GLU A 136 -18.18 -1.71 -6.95
CA GLU A 136 -19.05 -1.14 -5.91
C GLU A 136 -19.57 -2.23 -4.96
N ASN A 137 -20.03 -3.35 -5.51
CA ASN A 137 -20.47 -4.51 -4.72
C ASN A 137 -19.37 -5.05 -3.79
N TRP A 138 -18.09 -5.01 -4.20
CA TRP A 138 -16.98 -5.41 -3.32
C TRP A 138 -16.85 -4.47 -2.13
N PHE A 139 -16.93 -3.15 -2.36
CA PHE A 139 -16.89 -2.16 -1.27
C PHE A 139 -18.10 -2.28 -0.33
N GLU A 140 -19.29 -2.45 -0.88
CA GLU A 140 -20.52 -2.64 -0.09
C GLU A 140 -20.46 -3.92 0.76
N LYS A 141 -20.08 -5.04 0.15
CA LYS A 141 -19.95 -6.33 0.83
C LYS A 141 -19.01 -6.25 2.03
N LEU A 142 -17.90 -5.53 1.87
CA LEU A 142 -16.87 -5.44 2.89
C LEU A 142 -17.07 -4.25 3.85
N SER A 143 -17.92 -3.28 3.51
CA SER A 143 -18.21 -2.11 4.37
C SER A 143 -16.94 -1.36 4.83
N ILE A 144 -15.98 -1.20 3.91
CA ILE A 144 -14.70 -0.50 4.16
C ILE A 144 -14.84 0.97 3.77
N ASP A 145 -14.19 1.88 4.50
CA ASP A 145 -14.11 3.29 4.09
C ASP A 145 -13.25 3.45 2.83
N PHE A 146 -13.76 4.20 1.85
CA PHE A 146 -13.06 4.40 0.59
C PHE A 146 -13.32 5.78 -0.02
N GLU A 147 -12.37 6.24 -0.83
CA GLU A 147 -12.49 7.45 -1.62
C GLU A 147 -12.14 7.16 -3.09
N ILE A 148 -13.04 7.54 -3.99
CA ILE A 148 -12.82 7.47 -5.44
C ILE A 148 -12.43 8.84 -5.96
N ILE A 149 -11.24 8.91 -6.56
CA ILE A 149 -10.66 10.13 -7.08
C ILE A 149 -11.05 10.28 -8.56
N LYS A 150 -11.89 11.27 -8.85
CA LYS A 150 -12.45 11.51 -10.19
C LYS A 150 -11.39 11.75 -11.26
N ASN A 151 -11.60 11.20 -12.45
CA ASN A 151 -10.72 11.33 -13.62
C ASN A 151 -9.25 10.95 -13.34
N LYS A 152 -9.01 10.03 -12.41
CA LYS A 152 -7.66 9.57 -12.06
C LYS A 152 -7.45 8.11 -12.40
N GLU A 153 -6.23 7.84 -12.82
CA GLU A 153 -5.71 6.52 -13.15
C GLU A 153 -4.98 5.91 -11.94
N HIS A 154 -4.42 4.72 -12.13
CA HIS A 154 -3.72 3.96 -11.09
C HIS A 154 -2.61 4.71 -10.35
N ASN A 155 -1.82 5.52 -11.05
CA ASN A 155 -0.60 6.14 -10.52
C ASN A 155 -0.81 7.55 -9.94
N PHE A 156 -2.06 7.95 -9.66
CA PHE A 156 -2.39 9.29 -9.17
C PHE A 156 -1.66 9.67 -7.88
N TYR A 157 -1.26 8.68 -7.08
CA TYR A 157 -0.54 8.86 -5.83
C TYR A 157 0.85 9.48 -5.99
N ALA A 158 1.41 9.46 -7.20
CA ALA A 158 2.67 10.12 -7.52
C ALA A 158 2.50 11.62 -7.83
N GLU A 159 1.27 12.11 -7.99
CA GLU A 159 1.01 13.53 -8.22
C GLU A 159 0.97 14.30 -6.90
N LYS A 160 1.65 15.47 -6.86
CA LYS A 160 1.87 16.26 -5.64
C LYS A 160 0.58 16.66 -4.91
N ASP A 161 -0.46 16.98 -5.67
CA ASP A 161 -1.75 17.43 -5.10
C ASP A 161 -2.41 16.29 -4.30
N PHE A 162 -2.34 15.05 -4.80
CA PHE A 162 -2.89 13.89 -4.10
C PHE A 162 -2.01 13.42 -2.96
N THR A 163 -0.68 13.50 -3.09
CA THR A 163 0.22 13.28 -1.96
C THR A 163 -0.16 14.18 -0.78
N THR A 164 -0.39 15.47 -1.05
CA THR A 164 -0.80 16.43 -0.02
C THR A 164 -2.16 16.09 0.59
N SER A 165 -3.15 15.73 -0.25
CA SER A 165 -4.50 15.38 0.22
C SER A 165 -4.50 14.14 1.11
N ILE A 166 -3.84 13.07 0.66
CA ILE A 166 -3.73 11.81 1.41
C ILE A 166 -3.00 12.04 2.73
N CYS A 167 -1.87 12.77 2.72
CA CYS A 167 -1.14 13.07 3.95
C CYS A 167 -1.99 13.87 4.95
N LYS A 168 -2.79 14.85 4.49
CA LYS A 168 -3.71 15.60 5.36
C LYS A 168 -4.73 14.68 6.03
N GLU A 169 -5.23 13.68 5.33
CA GLU A 169 -6.15 12.70 5.91
C GLU A 169 -5.47 11.83 6.97
N ILE A 170 -4.26 11.35 6.70
CA ILE A 170 -3.46 10.54 7.65
C ILE A 170 -3.11 11.35 8.91
N LEU A 171 -2.95 12.67 8.78
CA LEU A 171 -2.61 13.57 9.87
C LEU A 171 -3.81 13.97 10.75
N LYS A 172 -5.05 13.66 10.37
CA LYS A 172 -6.21 13.84 11.25
C LYS A 172 -6.11 12.96 12.51
#